data_AF-A0A932JLW4-F1
#
_entry.id   AF-A0A932JLW4-F1
#
_cell.length_a   1.000
_cell.length_b   1.000
_cell.length_c   1.000
_cell.angle_alpha   90.00
_cell.angle_beta   90.00
_cell.angle_gamma   90.00
#
_symmetry.space_group_name_H-M   'P 1'
#
loop_
_entity.id
_entity.type
_entity.pdbx_description
1 polymer ?
#
loop_
_entity_poly.entity_id
_entity_poly.type
_entity_poly.pdbx_seq_one_letter_code
_entity_poly.pdbx_strand_id
1 'polypeptide(L)'
;MRDARPISRDKPLHRPLRPLQPQPPVREGFDWAAAGWAGLVAGIVLIASETLMIKLAGGGVSPIRQIAAIALGESALPEPTSHTAIVYLAAMAVHLPLSLLYARILAVFIERRAMPNALAAGVLFGAGLYGLNYYVFSEIFPWFAPARNWGTLLSHLLFGLVAAGVYKLERQSSRRSS
;
A
#
# COMPACT_ATOMS: atom_id res chain seq x y z
N MET A 1 -78.57 10.31 16.79
CA MET A 1 -78.00 9.01 17.17
C MET A 1 -76.60 8.92 16.59
N ARG A 2 -75.58 9.01 17.45
CA ARG A 2 -74.15 8.94 17.07
C ARG A 2 -73.65 7.52 17.35
N ASP A 3 -73.08 6.92 16.33
CA ASP A 3 -72.61 5.54 16.30
C ASP A 3 -71.22 5.45 16.97
N ALA A 4 -71.18 4.95 18.20
CA ALA A 4 -69.95 4.78 18.97
C ALA A 4 -69.38 3.39 18.69
N ARG A 5 -68.32 3.31 17.88
CA ARG A 5 -67.59 2.06 17.65
C ARG A 5 -66.76 1.68 18.89
N PRO A 6 -66.74 0.41 19.30
CA PRO A 6 -65.93 -0.02 20.43
C PRO A 6 -64.44 -0.05 20.05
N ILE A 7 -63.61 0.55 20.89
CA ILE A 7 -62.15 0.52 20.79
C ILE A 7 -61.71 -0.91 21.15
N SER A 8 -61.32 -1.69 20.14
CA SER A 8 -60.70 -3.00 20.33
C SER A 8 -59.41 -2.84 21.13
N ARG A 9 -59.38 -3.41 22.33
CA ARG A 9 -58.35 -3.17 23.35
C ARG A 9 -57.38 -4.33 23.53
N ASP A 10 -57.24 -5.20 22.54
CA ASP A 10 -56.40 -6.39 22.66
C ASP A 10 -55.37 -6.48 21.52
N LYS A 11 -54.27 -5.74 21.67
CA LYS A 11 -53.02 -6.12 21.02
C LYS A 11 -51.93 -6.17 22.09
N PRO A 12 -51.45 -7.36 22.48
CA PRO A 12 -50.38 -7.46 23.47
C PRO A 12 -49.14 -6.73 22.94
N LEU A 13 -48.68 -5.72 23.69
CA LEU A 13 -47.51 -4.87 23.40
C LEU A 13 -46.17 -5.59 23.61
N HIS A 14 -46.17 -6.91 23.67
CA HIS A 14 -44.96 -7.69 23.85
C HIS A 14 -44.27 -7.89 22.49
N ARG A 15 -43.66 -6.81 21.99
CA ARG A 15 -42.59 -6.97 21.00
C ARG A 15 -41.52 -7.80 21.71
N PRO A 16 -41.22 -9.05 21.30
CA PRO A 16 -40.17 -9.81 21.93
C PRO A 16 -38.89 -8.97 21.84
N LEU A 17 -38.29 -8.70 23.00
CA LEU A 17 -36.98 -8.06 23.06
C LEU A 17 -36.05 -8.97 22.27
N ARG A 18 -35.68 -8.53 21.06
CA ARG A 18 -34.64 -9.22 20.28
C ARG A 18 -33.46 -9.35 21.24
N PRO A 19 -32.97 -10.56 21.54
CA PRO A 19 -31.79 -10.73 22.37
C PRO A 19 -30.72 -9.79 21.82
N LEU A 20 -30.12 -8.96 22.67
CA LEU A 20 -28.94 -8.19 22.30
C LEU A 20 -27.87 -9.23 21.98
N GLN A 21 -27.80 -9.64 20.71
CA GLN A 21 -26.67 -10.41 20.23
C GLN A 21 -25.45 -9.57 20.56
N PRO A 22 -24.45 -10.12 21.26
CA PRO A 22 -23.20 -9.44 21.46
C PRO A 22 -22.71 -9.02 20.09
N GLN A 23 -22.69 -7.72 19.82
CA GLN A 23 -22.08 -7.22 18.60
C GLN A 23 -20.64 -7.74 18.63
N PRO A 24 -20.19 -8.46 17.58
CA PRO A 24 -18.81 -8.91 17.55
C PRO A 24 -17.91 -7.68 17.76
N PRO A 25 -16.82 -7.82 18.53
CA PRO A 25 -15.98 -6.69 18.86
C PRO A 25 -15.53 -6.03 17.55
N VAL A 26 -15.96 -4.79 17.34
CA VAL A 26 -15.42 -3.94 16.28
C VAL A 26 -13.92 -3.98 16.48
N ARG A 27 -13.15 -4.42 15.47
CA ARG A 27 -11.69 -4.30 15.53
C ARG A 27 -11.34 -2.81 15.58
N GLU A 28 -11.25 -2.28 16.80
CA GLU A 28 -10.91 -0.87 17.07
C GLU A 28 -9.42 -0.58 16.83
N GLY A 29 -8.62 -1.62 16.61
CA GLY A 29 -7.19 -1.52 16.32
C GLY A 29 -6.84 -1.24 14.86
N PHE A 30 -5.61 -0.76 14.68
CA PHE A 30 -4.95 -0.59 13.39
C PHE A 30 -4.79 -1.93 12.67
N ASP A 31 -5.15 -1.98 11.39
CA ASP A 31 -5.09 -3.20 10.59
C ASP A 31 -3.70 -3.41 9.97
N TRP A 32 -2.81 -3.98 10.78
CA TRP A 32 -1.42 -4.29 10.37
C TRP A 32 -1.34 -5.31 9.23
N ALA A 33 -2.31 -6.22 9.13
CA ALA A 33 -2.37 -7.21 8.07
C ALA A 33 -2.71 -6.55 6.72
N ALA A 34 -3.73 -5.68 6.69
CA ALA A 34 -4.06 -4.89 5.52
C ALA A 34 -2.89 -4.01 5.06
N ALA A 35 -2.16 -3.40 6.01
CA ALA A 35 -0.97 -2.62 5.68
C ALA A 35 0.17 -3.48 5.11
N GLY A 36 0.32 -4.72 5.60
CA GLY A 36 1.25 -5.70 5.04
C GLY A 36 0.91 -6.07 3.59
N TRP A 37 -0.34 -6.40 3.30
CA TRP A 37 -0.80 -6.69 1.94
C TRP A 37 -0.64 -5.50 1.00
N ALA A 38 -0.95 -4.30 1.48
CA ALA A 38 -0.72 -3.07 0.74
C ALA A 38 0.76 -2.89 0.35
N GLY A 39 1.68 -3.13 1.28
CA GLY A 39 3.12 -3.06 1.01
C GLY A 39 3.62 -4.13 0.04
N LEU A 40 3.11 -5.36 0.14
CA LEU A 40 3.50 -6.42 -0.78
C LEU A 40 3.05 -6.12 -2.22
N VAL A 41 1.77 -5.80 -2.41
CA VAL A 41 1.20 -5.52 -3.73
C VAL A 41 1.83 -4.25 -4.33
N ALA A 42 1.91 -3.17 -3.56
CA ALA A 42 2.50 -1.92 -4.05
C ALA A 42 3.98 -2.09 -4.40
N GLY A 43 4.74 -2.84 -3.61
CA GLY A 43 6.16 -3.11 -3.88
C GLY A 43 6.38 -3.87 -5.20
N ILE A 44 5.54 -4.88 -5.47
CA ILE A 44 5.59 -5.60 -6.75
C ILE A 44 5.24 -4.66 -7.91
N VAL A 45 4.19 -3.85 -7.76
CA VAL A 45 3.81 -2.85 -8.77
C VAL A 45 4.94 -1.86 -9.02
N LEU A 46 5.62 -1.39 -7.97
CA LEU A 46 6.73 -0.45 -8.09
C LEU A 46 7.85 -1.03 -8.96
N ILE A 47 8.39 -2.19 -8.59
CA ILE A 47 9.54 -2.76 -9.33
C ILE A 47 9.16 -3.17 -10.75
N ALA A 48 7.93 -3.65 -10.97
CA ALA A 48 7.42 -3.97 -12.30
C ALA A 48 7.27 -2.70 -13.15
N SER A 49 6.74 -1.62 -12.56
CA SER A 49 6.57 -0.34 -13.25
C SER A 49 7.91 0.30 -13.59
N GLU A 50 8.90 0.33 -12.68
CA GLU A 50 10.22 0.88 -12.99
C GLU A 50 10.95 0.05 -14.07
N THR A 51 10.82 -1.28 -14.00
CA THR A 51 11.37 -2.18 -15.02
C THR A 51 10.71 -1.98 -16.39
N LEU A 52 9.41 -1.65 -16.41
CA LEU A 52 8.72 -1.29 -17.64
C LEU A 52 9.19 0.07 -18.16
N MET A 53 9.24 1.09 -17.30
CA MET A 53 9.63 2.45 -17.67
C MET A 53 11.06 2.50 -18.24
N ILE A 54 12.00 1.76 -17.65
CA ILE A 54 13.37 1.73 -18.15
C ILE A 54 13.48 1.04 -19.52
N LYS A 55 12.66 -0.01 -19.77
CA LYS A 55 12.59 -0.65 -21.09
C LYS A 55 12.00 0.29 -22.13
N LEU A 56 10.94 1.02 -21.78
CA LEU A 56 10.32 2.01 -22.67
C LEU A 56 11.27 3.20 -22.96
N ALA A 57 12.17 3.52 -22.04
CA ALA A 57 13.18 4.56 -22.21
C ALA A 57 14.39 4.13 -23.06
N GLY A 58 14.42 2.91 -23.59
CA GLY A 58 15.52 2.40 -24.42
C GLY A 58 16.65 1.71 -23.64
N GLY A 59 16.46 1.46 -22.34
CA GLY A 59 17.41 0.74 -21.49
C GLY A 59 18.00 1.57 -20.35
N GLY A 60 18.90 0.95 -19.60
CA GLY A 60 19.53 1.52 -18.42
C GLY A 60 19.78 0.45 -17.36
N VAL A 61 20.29 0.85 -16.19
CA VAL A 61 20.56 -0.09 -15.09
C VAL A 61 19.24 -0.54 -14.48
N SER A 62 18.97 -1.85 -14.54
CA SER A 62 17.75 -2.44 -13.98
C SER A 62 17.52 -2.03 -12.52
N PRO A 63 16.29 -1.68 -12.12
CA PRO A 63 15.95 -1.37 -10.72
C PRO A 63 16.37 -2.49 -9.76
N ILE A 64 16.23 -3.75 -10.18
CA ILE A 64 16.66 -4.92 -9.40
C ILE A 64 18.15 -4.83 -9.05
N ARG A 65 19.00 -4.43 -10.00
CA ARG A 65 20.44 -4.30 -9.78
C ARG A 65 20.79 -3.10 -8.92
N GLN A 66 20.12 -1.97 -9.13
CA GLN A 66 20.30 -0.78 -8.28
C GLN A 66 19.97 -1.08 -6.82
N ILE A 67 18.89 -1.84 -6.57
CA ILE A 67 18.49 -2.26 -5.22
C ILE A 67 19.47 -3.31 -4.67
N ALA A 68 19.86 -4.31 -5.47
CA ALA A 68 20.82 -5.34 -5.03
C ALA A 68 22.17 -4.73 -4.62
N ALA A 69 22.61 -3.67 -5.32
CA ALA A 69 23.85 -2.98 -5.02
C ALA A 69 23.88 -2.31 -3.64
N ILE A 70 22.72 -2.08 -3.00
CA ILE A 70 22.66 -1.63 -1.60
C ILE A 70 23.28 -2.69 -0.67
N ALA A 71 23.03 -3.97 -0.92
CA ALA A 71 23.53 -5.08 -0.09
C ALA A 71 24.84 -5.67 -0.60
N LEU A 72 25.03 -5.71 -1.92
CA LEU A 72 26.16 -6.38 -2.58
C LEU A 72 27.25 -5.41 -3.06
N GLY A 73 27.02 -4.09 -2.96
CA GLY A 73 27.90 -3.07 -3.53
C GLY A 73 27.77 -2.92 -5.05
N GLU A 74 28.56 -2.00 -5.60
CA GLU A 74 28.49 -1.58 -7.01
C GLU A 74 28.78 -2.70 -8.02
N SER A 75 29.45 -3.79 -7.60
CA SER A 75 29.68 -4.95 -8.46
C SER A 75 28.40 -5.65 -8.93
N ALA A 76 27.25 -5.36 -8.30
CA ALA A 76 25.95 -5.86 -8.74
C ALA A 76 25.34 -5.08 -9.93
N LEU A 77 25.87 -3.90 -10.26
CA LEU A 77 25.32 -3.00 -11.29
C LEU A 77 25.54 -3.47 -12.75
N PRO A 78 26.72 -3.99 -13.15
CA PRO A 78 26.96 -4.39 -14.54
C PRO A 78 26.18 -5.64 -14.98
N GLU A 79 25.87 -5.72 -16.28
CA GLU A 79 25.48 -6.99 -16.94
C GLU A 79 26.70 -7.56 -17.70
N PRO A 80 26.91 -8.88 -17.80
CA PRO A 80 26.25 -9.98 -17.09
C PRO A 80 27.09 -10.41 -15.88
N THR A 81 26.60 -10.16 -14.65
CA THR A 81 27.18 -10.81 -13.46
C THR A 81 26.93 -12.31 -13.50
N SER A 82 27.95 -13.13 -13.25
CA SER A 82 27.88 -14.61 -13.24
C SER A 82 26.88 -15.22 -12.25
N HIS A 83 26.35 -14.44 -11.31
CA HIS A 83 25.44 -14.88 -10.26
C HIS A 83 24.09 -14.16 -10.33
N THR A 84 23.27 -14.49 -11.33
CA THR A 84 21.95 -13.85 -11.49
C THR A 84 21.05 -14.06 -10.26
N ALA A 85 21.00 -15.28 -9.70
CA ALA A 85 20.12 -15.60 -8.58
C ALA A 85 20.40 -14.78 -7.31
N ILE A 86 21.68 -14.57 -6.95
CA ILE A 86 22.04 -13.81 -5.73
C ILE A 86 21.65 -12.33 -5.85
N VAL A 87 21.73 -11.75 -7.05
CA VAL A 87 21.31 -10.37 -7.32
C VAL A 87 19.80 -10.23 -7.10
N TYR A 88 18.99 -11.15 -7.63
CA TYR A 88 17.54 -11.12 -7.39
C TYR A 88 17.19 -11.28 -5.90
N LEU A 89 17.84 -12.22 -5.20
CA LEU A 89 17.60 -12.44 -3.77
C LEU A 89 17.98 -11.22 -2.94
N ALA A 90 19.15 -10.63 -3.19
CA ALA A 90 19.61 -9.42 -2.50
C ALA A 90 18.66 -8.24 -2.76
N ALA A 91 18.21 -8.06 -4.01
CA ALA A 91 17.24 -7.03 -4.34
C ALA A 91 15.93 -7.20 -3.55
N MET A 92 15.38 -8.42 -3.50
CA MET A 92 14.13 -8.68 -2.79
C MET A 92 14.28 -8.53 -1.27
N ALA A 93 15.43 -8.93 -0.72
CA ALA A 93 15.76 -8.79 0.69
C ALA A 93 15.82 -7.32 1.15
N VAL A 94 16.13 -6.39 0.25
CA VAL A 94 16.11 -4.94 0.53
C VAL A 94 14.74 -4.33 0.19
N HIS A 95 14.19 -4.66 -0.98
CA HIS A 95 12.99 -4.04 -1.53
C HIS A 95 11.74 -4.33 -0.69
N LEU A 96 11.50 -5.61 -0.36
CA LEU A 96 10.26 -6.00 0.31
C LEU A 96 10.16 -5.41 1.73
N PRO A 97 11.21 -5.43 2.57
CA PRO A 97 11.16 -4.76 3.88
C PRO A 97 10.89 -3.27 3.78
N LEU A 98 11.54 -2.56 2.86
CA LEU A 98 11.29 -1.12 2.65
C LEU A 98 9.85 -0.88 2.19
N SER A 99 9.35 -1.66 1.24
CA SER A 99 7.98 -1.54 0.75
C SER A 99 6.95 -1.76 1.86
N LEU A 100 7.15 -2.79 2.70
CA LEU A 100 6.30 -3.06 3.85
C LEU A 100 6.37 -1.95 4.90
N LEU A 101 7.56 -1.41 5.17
CA LEU A 101 7.76 -0.29 6.08
C LEU A 101 7.02 0.96 5.59
N TYR A 102 7.23 1.33 4.33
CA TYR A 102 6.62 2.50 3.72
C TYR A 102 5.09 2.41 3.67
N ALA A 103 4.53 1.25 3.30
CA ALA A 103 3.09 1.07 3.31
C ALA A 103 2.48 1.14 4.72
N ARG A 104 3.18 0.62 5.75
CA ARG A 104 2.75 0.76 7.14
C ARG A 104 2.77 2.21 7.61
N ILE A 105 3.82 2.95 7.29
CA ILE A 105 3.92 4.39 7.58
C ILE A 105 2.76 5.13 6.91
N LEU A 106 2.53 4.90 5.62
CA LEU A 106 1.41 5.51 4.89
C LEU A 106 0.07 5.16 5.54
N ALA A 107 -0.16 3.89 5.88
CA ALA A 107 -1.39 3.40 6.47
C ALA A 107 -1.75 4.16 7.77
N VAL A 108 -0.78 4.49 8.62
CA VAL A 108 -0.98 5.34 9.82
C VAL A 108 -1.58 6.70 9.44
N PHE A 109 -1.08 7.34 8.38
CA PHE A 109 -1.57 8.65 7.96
C PHE A 109 -2.97 8.61 7.32
N ILE A 110 -3.36 7.50 6.72
CA ILE A 110 -4.60 7.38 5.92
C ILE A 110 -5.70 6.56 6.61
N GLU A 111 -5.43 5.96 7.77
CA GLU A 111 -6.34 5.07 8.48
C GLU A 111 -7.76 5.65 8.59
N ARG A 112 -7.84 6.88 9.11
CA ARG A 112 -9.10 7.57 9.38
C ARG A 112 -9.62 8.40 8.20
N ARG A 113 -8.90 8.44 7.08
CA ARG A 113 -9.27 9.26 5.90
C ARG A 113 -10.30 8.53 5.03
N ALA A 114 -11.16 9.29 4.37
CA ALA A 114 -12.02 8.77 3.30
C ALA A 114 -11.17 8.31 2.10
N MET A 115 -11.70 7.42 1.25
CA MET A 115 -10.96 6.83 0.13
C MET A 115 -10.28 7.89 -0.77
N PRO A 116 -10.95 8.95 -1.27
CA PRO A 116 -10.29 9.92 -2.15
C PRO A 116 -9.11 10.62 -1.47
N ASN A 117 -9.28 11.03 -0.21
CA ASN A 117 -8.23 11.70 0.57
C ASN A 117 -7.07 10.75 0.93
N ALA A 118 -7.35 9.46 1.10
CA ALA A 118 -6.34 8.43 1.30
C ALA A 118 -5.51 8.20 0.03
N LEU A 119 -6.16 8.12 -1.14
CA LEU A 119 -5.47 7.99 -2.43
C LEU A 119 -4.60 9.21 -2.73
N ALA A 120 -5.11 10.42 -2.53
CA ALA A 120 -4.34 11.66 -2.70
C ALA A 120 -3.12 11.70 -1.76
N ALA A 121 -3.31 11.34 -0.48
CA ALA A 121 -2.20 11.22 0.47
C ALA A 121 -1.19 10.15 0.04
N GLY A 122 -1.64 9.03 -0.53
CA GLY A 122 -0.80 7.99 -1.09
C GLY A 122 0.09 8.52 -2.23
N VAL A 123 -0.50 9.22 -3.20
CA VAL A 123 0.25 9.83 -4.31
C VAL A 123 1.31 10.82 -3.80
N LEU A 124 0.94 11.71 -2.87
CA LEU A 124 1.89 12.65 -2.27
C LEU A 124 3.00 11.95 -1.48
N PHE A 125 2.66 10.89 -0.75
CA PHE A 125 3.63 10.06 -0.05
C PHE A 125 4.60 9.38 -1.01
N GLY A 126 4.09 8.85 -2.13
CA GLY A 126 4.90 8.31 -3.22
C GLY A 126 5.87 9.34 -3.79
N ALA A 127 5.42 10.57 -4.03
CA ALA A 127 6.30 11.67 -4.45
C ALA A 127 7.40 11.96 -3.41
N GLY A 128 7.04 11.93 -2.12
CA GLY A 128 7.99 12.05 -1.01
C GLY A 128 9.04 10.93 -1.01
N LEU A 129 8.63 9.69 -1.26
CA LEU A 129 9.55 8.55 -1.38
C LEU A 129 10.47 8.67 -2.60
N TYR A 130 9.99 9.19 -3.72
CA TYR A 130 10.86 9.50 -4.85
C TYR A 130 11.95 10.51 -4.45
N GLY A 131 11.56 11.58 -3.75
CA GLY A 131 12.51 12.54 -3.16
C GLY A 131 13.53 11.87 -2.24
N LEU A 132 13.05 11.04 -1.31
CA LEU A 132 13.90 10.31 -0.38
C LEU A 132 14.90 9.39 -1.11
N ASN A 133 14.41 8.51 -2.00
CA ASN A 133 15.23 7.48 -2.64
C ASN A 133 16.22 8.07 -3.65
N TYR A 134 15.80 9.08 -4.42
CA TYR A 134 16.59 9.57 -5.55
C TYR A 134 17.31 10.90 -5.29
N TYR A 135 17.02 11.61 -4.19
CA TYR A 135 17.77 12.82 -3.81
C TYR A 135 18.51 12.67 -2.50
N VAL A 136 17.95 11.97 -1.51
CA VAL A 136 18.62 11.79 -0.21
C VAL A 136 19.53 10.56 -0.23
N PHE A 137 19.00 9.39 -0.60
CA PHE A 137 19.78 8.16 -0.61
C PHE A 137 20.86 8.13 -1.68
N SER A 138 20.76 8.95 -2.73
CA SER A 138 21.83 9.07 -3.71
C SER A 138 23.13 9.66 -3.15
N GLU A 139 23.09 10.33 -2.00
CA GLU A 139 24.30 10.77 -1.30
C GLU A 139 25.11 9.59 -0.72
N ILE A 140 24.45 8.46 -0.50
CA ILE A 140 25.05 7.22 0.03
C ILE A 140 25.21 6.16 -1.07
N PHE A 141 24.28 6.16 -2.02
CA PHE A 141 24.17 5.20 -3.12
C PHE A 141 24.11 5.96 -4.47
N PRO A 142 25.26 6.44 -4.98
CA PRO A 142 25.30 7.39 -6.10
C PRO A 142 24.67 6.88 -7.40
N TRP A 143 24.60 5.57 -7.60
CA TRP A 143 24.01 4.93 -8.78
C TRP A 143 22.50 5.14 -8.93
N PHE A 144 21.80 5.67 -7.93
CA PHE A 144 20.41 6.10 -8.08
C PHE A 144 20.27 7.44 -8.81
N ALA A 145 21.29 8.32 -8.79
CA ALA A 145 21.18 9.66 -9.36
C ALA A 145 20.80 9.67 -10.86
N PRO A 146 21.32 8.78 -11.73
CA PRO A 146 20.91 8.71 -13.14
C PRO A 146 19.43 8.34 -13.34
N ALA A 147 18.79 7.70 -12.35
CA ALA A 147 17.38 7.32 -12.40
C ALA A 147 16.43 8.43 -11.92
N ARG A 148 16.91 9.67 -11.75
CA ARG A 148 16.09 10.88 -11.52
C ARG A 148 15.35 11.29 -12.79
N ASN A 149 14.25 10.60 -13.09
CA ASN A 149 13.45 10.88 -14.28
C ASN A 149 11.94 10.74 -14.02
N TRP A 150 11.14 11.14 -15.01
CA TRP A 150 9.68 11.09 -14.93
C TRP A 150 9.12 9.67 -14.80
N GLY A 151 9.75 8.67 -15.44
CA GLY A 151 9.32 7.27 -15.32
C GLY A 151 9.41 6.77 -13.88
N THR A 152 10.55 7.01 -13.25
CA THR A 152 10.79 6.70 -11.83
C THR A 152 9.80 7.41 -10.90
N LEU A 153 9.55 8.70 -11.14
CA LEU A 153 8.57 9.46 -10.36
C LEU A 153 7.17 8.85 -10.51
N LEU A 154 6.71 8.60 -11.74
CA LEU A 154 5.39 8.00 -12.01
C LEU A 154 5.24 6.63 -11.32
N SER A 155 6.29 5.81 -11.34
CA SER A 155 6.34 4.53 -10.62
C SER A 155 6.12 4.70 -9.11
N HIS A 156 6.70 5.74 -8.50
CA HIS A 156 6.52 6.03 -7.07
C HIS A 156 5.13 6.60 -6.76
N LEU A 157 4.57 7.44 -7.64
CA LEU A 157 3.19 7.89 -7.50
C LEU A 157 2.22 6.70 -7.54
N LEU A 158 2.47 5.76 -8.46
CA LEU A 158 1.69 4.54 -8.60
C LEU A 158 1.82 3.64 -7.36
N PHE A 159 3.04 3.48 -6.82
CA PHE A 159 3.26 2.78 -5.55
C PHE A 159 2.36 3.35 -4.44
N GLY A 160 2.40 4.67 -4.24
CA GLY A 160 1.63 5.31 -3.19
C GLY A 160 0.11 5.19 -3.39
N LEU A 161 -0.35 5.33 -4.63
CA LEU A 161 -1.75 5.13 -5.00
C LEU A 161 -2.22 3.69 -4.71
N VAL A 162 -1.45 2.69 -5.12
CA VAL A 162 -1.78 1.27 -4.93
C VAL A 162 -1.73 0.91 -3.44
N ALA A 163 -0.70 1.34 -2.71
CA ALA A 163 -0.59 1.10 -1.27
C ALA A 163 -1.80 1.67 -0.52
N ALA A 164 -2.19 2.91 -0.81
CA ALA A 164 -3.38 3.51 -0.21
C ALA A 164 -4.66 2.75 -0.59
N GLY A 165 -4.85 2.44 -1.88
CA GLY A 165 -6.03 1.73 -2.37
C GLY A 165 -6.22 0.36 -1.73
N VAL A 166 -5.17 -0.48 -1.78
CA VAL A 166 -5.20 -1.84 -1.22
C VAL A 166 -5.50 -1.79 0.28
N TYR A 167 -4.81 -0.93 1.04
CA TYR A 167 -5.05 -0.80 2.48
C TYR A 167 -6.52 -0.45 2.79
N LYS A 168 -7.10 0.52 2.07
CA LYS A 168 -8.49 0.95 2.30
C LYS A 168 -9.51 -0.12 1.89
N LEU A 169 -9.25 -0.88 0.83
CA LEU A 169 -10.13 -1.97 0.39
C LEU A 169 -10.11 -3.12 1.41
N GLU A 170 -8.93 -3.59 1.80
CA GLU A 170 -8.77 -4.66 2.81
C GLU A 170 -9.42 -4.28 4.14
N ARG A 171 -9.24 -3.03 4.58
CA ARG A 171 -9.86 -2.53 5.81
C ARG A 171 -11.38 -2.50 5.73
N GLN A 172 -11.96 -2.17 4.57
CA GLN A 172 -13.40 -2.16 4.37
C GLN A 172 -13.98 -3.58 4.33
N SER A 173 -13.30 -4.51 3.66
CA SER A 173 -13.67 -5.94 3.63
C SER A 173 -13.72 -6.53 5.03
N SER A 174 -12.68 -6.28 5.85
CA SER A 174 -12.63 -6.74 7.25
C SER A 174 -13.74 -6.19 8.14
N ARG A 175 -14.26 -4.98 7.83
CA ARG A 175 -15.38 -4.37 8.55
C ARG A 175 -16.75 -4.92 8.13
N ARG A 176 -16.88 -5.46 6.92
CA ARG A 176 -18.13 -6.04 6.40
C ARG A 176 -18.32 -7.50 6.81
N SER A 177 -17.23 -8.21 7.08
CA SER A 177 -17.25 -9.61 7.53
C SER A 177 -17.33 -9.79 9.05
N SER A 178 -17.35 -8.69 9.81
CA SER A 178 -17.58 -8.67 11.27
C SER A 178 -19.00 -8.22 11.52
#